data_AF-A0A1Y2U4F1-F1
#
_entry.id   AF-A0A1Y2U4F1-F1
#
_cell.length_a   1.000
_cell.length_b   1.000
_cell.length_c   1.000
_cell.angle_alpha   90.00
_cell.angle_beta   90.00
_cell.angle_gamma   90.00
#
_symmetry.space_group_name_H-M   'P 1'
#
loop_
_entity.id
_entity.type
_entity.pdbx_description
1 polymer ?
#
loop_
_entity_poly.entity_id
_entity_poly.type
_entity_poly.pdbx_seq_one_letter_code
_entity_poly.pdbx_strand_id
1 'polypeptide(L)'
;MGQYLAKAIQGSDPAFVSFGMIVLDELRFPSNYTLYDVPGGSGMYATLGSRLFKPGWRSAKVGCVVLAGYDFPAELLRQLQRWRVTLVVHKIPGKPSTRGLLKYEDDAFGRKSFAYMTLPLQPLPAHLKHRRLLRSKSFHFLEPPENLKIQLTTLLRLRAQHGITK
;
A
#
# COMPACT_ATOMS: atom_id res chain seq x y z
N MET A 1 0.68 0.82 23.08
CA MET A 1 1.66 1.93 23.25
C MET A 1 2.69 1.84 22.13
N GLY A 2 2.83 2.90 21.31
CA GLY A 2 3.82 2.98 20.22
C GLY A 2 3.24 3.10 18.80
N GLN A 3 2.44 4.12 18.51
CA GLN A 3 2.21 4.56 17.12
C GLN A 3 3.47 5.29 16.65
N TYR A 4 4.28 4.65 15.81
CA TYR A 4 5.30 5.36 15.05
C TYR A 4 4.59 6.18 13.96
N LEU A 5 4.21 7.41 14.32
CA LEU A 5 4.00 8.46 13.32
C LEU A 5 5.37 8.72 12.68
N ALA A 6 5.61 8.13 11.51
CA ALA A 6 6.64 8.66 10.63
C ALA A 6 6.29 10.15 10.45
N LYS A 7 7.17 11.02 10.95
CA LYS A 7 7.00 12.49 10.94
C LYS A 7 6.62 12.87 9.51
N ALA A 8 5.37 13.27 9.29
CA ALA A 8 4.92 13.69 7.97
C ALA A 8 5.84 14.83 7.55
N ILE A 9 6.65 14.59 6.51
CA ILE A 9 7.56 15.61 6.00
C ILE A 9 6.69 16.81 5.63
N GLN A 10 6.93 17.96 6.30
CA GLN A 10 6.32 19.23 5.95
C GLN A 10 6.59 19.47 4.47
N GLY A 11 5.53 19.45 3.68
CA GLY A 11 5.60 19.49 2.23
C GLY A 11 4.24 19.85 1.66
N SER A 12 4.20 20.16 0.38
CA SER A 12 2.94 20.37 -0.36
C SER A 12 2.03 19.15 -0.27
N ASP A 13 0.74 19.31 -0.56
CA ASP A 13 -0.20 18.20 -0.69
C ASP A 13 0.34 17.12 -1.67
N PRO A 14 0.12 15.82 -1.39
CA PRO A 14 0.43 14.75 -2.33
C PRO A 14 -0.20 14.99 -3.70
N ALA A 15 0.50 14.59 -4.75
CA ALA A 15 -0.07 14.56 -6.09
C ALA A 15 -0.75 13.21 -6.39
N PHE A 16 -0.33 12.15 -5.68
CA PHE A 16 -0.75 10.77 -5.86
C PHE A 16 -0.86 10.07 -4.52
N VAL A 17 -1.89 9.25 -4.32
CA VAL A 17 -2.05 8.38 -3.15
C VAL A 17 -2.43 6.98 -3.62
N SER A 18 -1.70 5.95 -3.17
CA SER A 18 -2.09 4.56 -3.41
C SER A 18 -2.89 4.00 -2.24
N PHE A 19 -4.04 3.40 -2.56
CA PHE A 19 -4.79 2.49 -1.69
C PHE A 19 -4.59 1.03 -2.07
N GLY A 20 -3.64 0.71 -2.97
CA GLY A 20 -3.30 -0.68 -3.25
C GLY A 20 -2.69 -1.39 -2.04
N MET A 21 -2.84 -2.70 -1.97
CA MET A 21 -2.26 -3.52 -0.91
C MET A 21 -0.75 -3.68 -1.07
N ILE A 22 -0.05 -3.81 0.07
CA ILE A 22 1.25 -4.48 0.10
C ILE A 22 0.96 -5.94 0.47
N VAL A 23 1.47 -6.86 -0.36
CA VAL A 23 1.33 -8.31 -0.16
C VAL A 23 2.71 -8.88 0.12
N LEU A 24 2.82 -9.74 1.12
CA LEU A 24 4.03 -10.50 1.39
C LEU A 24 3.90 -11.84 0.67
N ASP A 25 4.56 -11.95 -0.47
CA ASP A 25 4.47 -13.13 -1.32
C ASP A 25 5.43 -14.23 -0.85
N GLU A 26 4.92 -15.45 -0.84
CA GLU A 26 5.68 -16.69 -0.83
C GLU A 26 5.83 -17.15 -2.28
N LEU A 27 7.06 -17.12 -2.80
CA LEU A 27 7.37 -17.60 -4.15
C LEU A 27 7.83 -19.05 -4.05
N ARG A 28 7.05 -19.99 -4.60
CA ARG A 28 7.43 -21.41 -4.70
C ARG A 28 7.90 -21.74 -6.10
N PHE A 29 9.11 -22.27 -6.19
CA PHE A 29 9.73 -22.71 -7.43
C PHE A 29 9.63 -24.24 -7.59
N PRO A 30 9.64 -24.76 -8.82
CA PRO A 30 9.60 -26.20 -9.10
C PRO A 30 10.72 -27.00 -8.42
N SER A 31 11.89 -26.37 -8.24
CA SER A 31 13.05 -26.95 -7.54
C SER A 31 12.87 -27.12 -6.03
N ASN A 32 11.65 -26.95 -5.50
CA ASN A 32 11.31 -26.86 -4.07
C ASN A 32 12.02 -25.73 -3.31
N TYR A 33 12.70 -24.83 -4.02
CA TYR A 33 13.17 -23.58 -3.47
C TYR A 33 11.98 -22.66 -3.17
N THR A 34 11.99 -21.99 -2.02
CA THR A 34 10.92 -21.07 -1.61
C THR A 34 11.51 -19.78 -1.08
N LEU A 35 11.02 -18.65 -1.58
CA LEU A 35 11.30 -17.32 -1.04
C LEU A 35 10.10 -16.86 -0.23
N TYR A 36 10.34 -16.39 1.00
CA TYR A 36 9.31 -15.87 1.89
C TYR A 36 9.40 -14.35 2.00
N ASP A 37 8.30 -13.73 2.42
CA ASP A 37 8.18 -12.30 2.70
C ASP A 37 8.63 -11.39 1.54
N VAL A 38 8.46 -11.86 0.29
CA VAL A 38 8.81 -11.09 -0.90
C VAL A 38 7.82 -9.92 -1.04
N PRO A 39 8.27 -8.66 -1.03
CA PRO A 39 7.35 -7.52 -1.11
C PRO A 39 6.69 -7.44 -2.48
N GLY A 40 5.39 -7.64 -2.51
CA GLY A 40 4.53 -7.56 -3.68
C GLY A 40 3.34 -6.62 -3.48
N GLY A 41 2.32 -6.82 -4.29
CA GLY A 41 1.08 -6.05 -4.26
C GLY A 41 1.13 -4.70 -4.98
N SER A 42 -0.02 -4.26 -5.48
CA SER A 42 -0.15 -3.04 -6.28
C SER A 42 0.16 -1.77 -5.49
N GLY A 43 -0.06 -1.78 -4.18
CA GLY A 43 0.29 -0.68 -3.27
C GLY A 43 1.78 -0.38 -3.28
N MET A 44 2.59 -1.44 -3.17
CA MET A 44 4.05 -1.38 -3.18
C MET A 44 4.56 -0.78 -4.49
N TYR A 45 4.18 -1.37 -5.63
CA TYR A 45 4.73 -0.99 -6.93
C TYR A 45 4.16 0.31 -7.50
N ALA A 46 2.88 0.64 -7.26
CA ALA A 46 2.34 1.93 -7.67
C ALA A 46 3.00 3.09 -6.88
N THR A 47 3.29 2.86 -5.59
CA THR A 47 4.03 3.82 -4.76
C THR A 47 5.47 3.96 -5.26
N LEU A 48 6.19 2.84 -5.48
CA LEU A 48 7.55 2.85 -5.99
C LEU A 48 7.64 3.56 -7.35
N GLY A 49 6.78 3.19 -8.30
CA GLY A 49 6.71 3.81 -9.62
C GLY A 49 6.52 5.32 -9.53
N SER A 50 5.51 5.78 -8.76
CA SER A 50 5.29 7.22 -8.56
C SER A 50 6.46 7.93 -7.89
N ARG A 51 7.16 7.23 -6.98
CA ARG A 51 8.33 7.74 -6.25
C ARG A 51 9.55 7.89 -7.15
N LEU A 52 9.80 6.99 -8.10
CA LEU A 52 10.92 7.08 -9.04
C LEU A 52 10.92 8.42 -9.81
N PHE A 53 9.74 8.88 -10.24
CA PHE A 53 9.58 10.17 -10.94
C PHE A 53 9.51 11.41 -10.04
N LYS A 54 9.65 11.24 -8.72
CA LYS A 54 9.56 12.34 -7.73
C LYS A 54 10.77 12.32 -6.78
N PRO A 55 11.98 12.60 -7.29
CA PRO A 55 13.21 12.60 -6.49
C PRO A 55 13.28 13.77 -5.49
N GLY A 56 14.17 13.61 -4.51
CA GLY A 56 14.45 14.63 -3.50
C GLY A 56 13.22 15.00 -2.68
N TRP A 57 13.00 16.30 -2.49
CA TRP A 57 11.86 16.84 -1.73
C TRP A 57 10.49 16.50 -2.34
N ARG A 58 10.43 16.20 -3.65
CA ARG A 58 9.18 15.82 -4.32
C ARG A 58 8.65 14.45 -3.89
N SER A 59 9.47 13.63 -3.24
CA SER A 59 9.09 12.30 -2.73
C SER A 59 7.88 12.35 -1.81
N ALA A 60 7.77 13.38 -0.98
CA ALA A 60 6.62 13.62 -0.11
C ALA A 60 5.31 13.86 -0.89
N LYS A 61 5.36 14.14 -2.20
CA LYS A 61 4.17 14.23 -3.06
C LYS A 61 3.57 12.85 -3.42
N VAL A 62 4.16 11.76 -2.96
CA VAL A 62 3.60 10.41 -3.07
C VAL A 62 3.03 10.02 -1.71
N GLY A 63 1.76 9.64 -1.67
CA GLY A 63 1.12 9.07 -0.49
C GLY A 63 1.04 7.55 -0.61
N CYS A 64 1.33 6.88 0.50
CA CYS A 64 1.26 5.43 0.61
C CYS A 64 0.51 5.06 1.90
N VAL A 65 -0.58 4.31 1.77
CA VAL A 65 -1.36 3.82 2.92
C VAL A 65 -1.12 2.32 3.05
N VAL A 66 -0.60 1.89 4.20
CA VAL A 66 -0.27 0.50 4.48
C VAL A 66 -1.12 0.02 5.64
N LEU A 67 -1.83 -1.09 5.43
CA LEU A 67 -2.40 -1.88 6.53
C LEU A 67 -1.44 -3.03 6.82
N ALA A 68 -0.86 -3.03 8.01
CA ALA A 68 0.16 -3.98 8.44
C ALA A 68 -0.44 -4.92 9.50
N GLY A 69 -0.24 -6.23 9.35
CA GLY A 69 -0.56 -7.18 10.41
C GLY A 69 0.51 -7.21 11.50
N TYR A 70 0.36 -8.12 12.46
CA TYR A 70 1.33 -8.27 13.56
C TYR A 70 2.71 -8.76 13.10
N ASP A 71 2.78 -9.42 11.96
CA ASP A 71 3.96 -10.06 11.36
C ASP A 71 4.59 -9.23 10.22
N PHE A 72 4.17 -7.97 10.03
CA PHE A 72 4.70 -7.14 8.95
C PHE A 72 6.22 -6.90 9.13
N PRO A 73 7.08 -7.25 8.14
CA PRO A 73 8.53 -7.22 8.32
C PRO A 73 9.06 -5.82 8.65
N ALA A 74 9.87 -5.75 9.72
CA ALA A 74 10.46 -4.49 10.17
C ALA A 74 11.40 -3.88 9.10
N GLU A 75 12.12 -4.71 8.34
CA GLU A 75 13.00 -4.23 7.26
C GLU A 75 12.20 -3.63 6.12
N LEU A 76 11.08 -4.25 5.72
CA LEU A 76 10.21 -3.68 4.70
C LEU A 76 9.63 -2.32 5.14
N LEU A 77 9.22 -2.21 6.42
CA LEU A 77 8.79 -0.93 6.97
C LEU A 77 9.90 0.14 6.90
N ARG A 78 11.14 -0.22 7.25
CA ARG A 78 12.31 0.67 7.12
C ARG A 78 12.56 1.07 5.67
N GLN A 79 12.45 0.14 4.73
CA GLN A 79 12.59 0.42 3.29
C GLN A 79 11.55 1.44 2.82
N LEU A 80 10.27 1.26 3.17
CA LEU A 80 9.20 2.22 2.84
C LEU A 80 9.46 3.60 3.45
N GLN A 81 9.95 3.66 4.68
CA GLN A 81 10.32 4.92 5.33
C GLN A 81 11.48 5.63 4.61
N ARG A 82 12.49 4.87 4.14
CA ARG A 82 13.63 5.40 3.37
C ARG A 82 13.24 6.01 2.04
N TRP A 83 12.08 5.65 1.49
CA TRP A 83 11.56 6.32 0.29
C TRP A 83 11.16 7.77 0.53
N ARG A 84 10.97 8.20 1.79
CA ARG A 84 10.57 9.57 2.18
C ARG A 84 9.26 10.02 1.53
N VAL A 85 8.37 9.07 1.24
CA VAL A 85 7.00 9.33 0.81
C VAL A 85 6.14 9.76 2.01
N THR A 86 4.97 10.33 1.76
CA THR A 86 3.97 10.54 2.81
C THR A 86 3.34 9.18 3.17
N LEU A 87 4.01 8.45 4.06
CA LEU A 87 3.65 7.10 4.49
C LEU A 87 2.69 7.14 5.69
N VAL A 88 1.58 6.43 5.58
CA VAL A 88 0.65 6.17 6.69
C VAL A 88 0.57 4.66 6.89
N VAL A 89 0.92 4.19 8.09
CA VAL A 89 0.88 2.77 8.45
C VAL A 89 -0.13 2.57 9.56
N HIS A 90 -1.12 1.73 9.31
CA HIS A 90 -2.07 1.26 10.32
C HIS A 90 -1.74 -0.18 10.67
N LYS A 91 -1.40 -0.43 11.94
CA LYS A 91 -1.28 -1.79 12.44
C LYS A 91 -2.68 -2.32 12.75
N ILE A 92 -3.01 -3.50 12.23
CA ILE A 92 -4.30 -4.15 12.43
C ILE A 92 -4.15 -5.20 13.54
N PRO A 93 -4.67 -4.95 14.76
CA PRO A 93 -4.53 -5.88 15.88
C PRO A 93 -5.13 -7.25 15.57
N GLY A 94 -4.44 -8.31 15.99
CA GLY A 94 -4.92 -9.69 15.88
C GLY A 94 -5.00 -10.25 14.46
N LYS A 95 -4.59 -9.50 13.43
CA LYS A 95 -4.56 -10.00 12.05
C LYS A 95 -3.13 -10.15 11.53
N PRO A 96 -2.83 -11.22 10.77
CA PRO A 96 -1.59 -11.29 10.01
C PRO A 96 -1.63 -10.30 8.85
N SER A 97 -0.47 -10.01 8.28
CA SER A 97 -0.33 -9.18 7.08
C SER A 97 -0.92 -9.91 5.88
N THR A 98 -1.27 -9.17 4.83
CA THR A 98 -1.72 -9.78 3.57
C THR A 98 -0.60 -10.62 2.99
N ARG A 99 -0.85 -11.91 2.77
CA ARG A 99 0.12 -12.87 2.23
C ARG A 99 -0.42 -13.53 0.97
N GLY A 100 0.43 -13.65 -0.04
CA GLY A 100 0.13 -14.30 -1.30
C GLY A 100 1.02 -15.52 -1.49
N LEU A 101 0.50 -16.57 -2.11
CA LEU A 101 1.28 -17.70 -2.61
C LEU A 101 1.36 -17.56 -4.12
N LEU A 102 2.57 -17.38 -4.64
CA LEU A 102 2.87 -17.45 -6.06
C LEU A 102 3.62 -18.76 -6.33
N LYS A 103 2.95 -19.72 -6.94
CA LYS A 103 3.55 -21.00 -7.31
C LYS A 103 3.84 -21.02 -8.81
N TYR A 104 5.12 -21.08 -9.16
CA TYR A 104 5.60 -21.20 -10.53
C TYR A 104 5.51 -22.65 -11.01
N GLU A 105 5.12 -22.84 -12.27
CA GLU A 105 5.04 -24.15 -12.91
C GLU A 105 6.41 -24.63 -13.40
N ASP A 106 7.28 -23.69 -13.80
CA ASP A 106 8.64 -23.92 -14.30
C ASP A 106 9.61 -22.80 -13.86
N ASP A 107 10.90 -23.00 -14.11
CA ASP A 107 11.96 -22.00 -13.86
C ASP A 107 12.07 -20.96 -15.00
N ALA A 108 11.19 -21.02 -16.00
CA ALA A 108 11.10 -20.02 -17.07
C ALA A 108 10.25 -18.81 -16.64
N PHE A 109 9.73 -18.81 -15.41
CA PHE A 109 8.90 -17.75 -14.83
C PHE A 109 7.65 -17.40 -15.67
N GLY A 110 7.19 -18.35 -16.49
CA GLY A 110 6.07 -18.14 -17.42
C GLY A 110 4.72 -18.26 -16.73
N ARG A 111 4.26 -19.50 -16.52
CA ARG A 111 2.97 -19.78 -15.89
C ARG A 111 3.11 -19.85 -14.37
N LYS A 112 2.16 -19.22 -13.68
CA LYS A 112 2.08 -19.23 -12.22
C LYS A 112 0.64 -19.16 -11.75
N SER A 113 0.39 -19.79 -10.60
CA SER A 113 -0.86 -19.64 -9.86
C SER A 113 -0.67 -18.65 -8.70
N PHE A 114 -1.76 -17.99 -8.34
CA PHE A 114 -1.81 -17.06 -7.20
C PHE A 114 -2.96 -17.43 -6.27
N ALA A 115 -2.71 -17.43 -4.96
CA ALA A 115 -3.74 -17.52 -3.95
C ALA A 115 -3.39 -16.66 -2.73
N TYR A 116 -4.39 -16.06 -2.09
CA TYR A 116 -4.16 -15.42 -0.80
C TYR A 116 -4.03 -16.48 0.30
N MET A 117 -3.00 -16.34 1.14
CA MET A 117 -2.76 -17.21 2.30
C MET A 117 -3.38 -16.65 3.59
N THR A 118 -3.68 -15.35 3.59
CA THR A 118 -4.34 -14.65 4.69
C THR A 118 -5.47 -13.77 4.17
N LEU A 119 -6.40 -13.38 5.03
CA LEU A 119 -7.44 -12.43 4.66
C LEU A 119 -6.81 -11.09 4.25
N PRO A 120 -7.08 -10.59 3.03
CA PRO A 120 -6.47 -9.36 2.57
C PRO A 120 -6.81 -8.14 3.43
N LEU A 121 -5.79 -7.37 3.79
CA LEU A 121 -5.92 -6.09 4.48
C LEU A 121 -5.89 -4.96 3.46
N GLN A 122 -7.07 -4.63 2.92
CA GLN A 122 -7.25 -3.61 1.88
C GLN A 122 -7.24 -2.19 2.47
N PRO A 123 -6.30 -1.30 2.10
CA PRO A 123 -6.39 0.12 2.42
C PRO A 123 -7.64 0.74 1.78
N LEU A 124 -8.27 1.66 2.50
CA LEU A 124 -9.55 2.27 2.13
C LEU A 124 -9.51 3.77 2.43
N PRO A 125 -10.35 4.59 1.78
CA PRO A 125 -10.43 6.03 2.08
C PRO A 125 -10.69 6.35 3.55
N ALA A 126 -11.47 5.51 4.26
CA ALA A 126 -11.72 5.66 5.70
C ALA A 126 -10.44 5.60 6.56
N HIS A 127 -9.35 5.03 6.05
CA HIS A 127 -8.06 4.98 6.71
C HIS A 127 -7.26 6.30 6.56
N LEU A 128 -7.75 7.27 5.80
CA LEU A 128 -7.12 8.59 5.67
C LEU A 128 -7.43 9.46 6.90
N LYS A 129 -6.64 9.29 7.96
CA LYS A 129 -6.67 10.19 9.13
C LYS A 129 -6.03 11.55 8.87
N HIS A 130 -5.16 11.65 7.86
CA HIS A 130 -4.39 12.85 7.58
C HIS A 130 -5.03 13.67 6.46
N ARG A 131 -5.45 14.91 6.80
CA ARG A 131 -6.07 15.86 5.86
C ARG A 131 -5.28 16.09 4.57
N ARG A 132 -3.95 15.97 4.61
CA ARG A 132 -3.08 16.17 3.44
C ARG A 132 -3.29 15.10 2.37
N LEU A 133 -3.45 13.83 2.75
CA LEU A 133 -3.67 12.75 1.76
C LEU A 133 -5.01 12.93 1.02
N LEU A 134 -6.04 13.45 1.70
CA LEU A 134 -7.35 13.72 1.09
C LEU A 134 -7.29 14.81 -0.01
N ARG A 135 -6.31 15.72 0.05
CA ARG A 135 -6.10 16.79 -0.94
C ARG A 135 -5.34 16.31 -2.18
N SER A 136 -5.04 15.02 -2.28
CA SER A 136 -4.39 14.47 -3.46
C SER A 136 -5.20 14.71 -4.73
N LYS A 137 -4.50 14.98 -5.82
CA LYS A 137 -5.09 15.15 -7.16
C LYS A 137 -5.40 13.81 -7.84
N SER A 138 -4.76 12.73 -7.39
CA SER A 138 -4.99 11.39 -7.94
C SER A 138 -4.96 10.32 -6.84
N PHE A 139 -5.76 9.28 -7.03
CA PHE A 139 -5.83 8.12 -6.15
C PHE A 139 -5.77 6.86 -6.99
N HIS A 140 -5.01 5.88 -6.53
CA HIS A 140 -4.89 4.58 -7.16
C HIS A 140 -5.60 3.53 -6.30
N PHE A 141 -6.48 2.77 -6.94
CA PHE A 141 -7.21 1.64 -6.40
C PHE A 141 -6.94 0.42 -7.28
N LEU A 142 -6.88 -0.77 -6.68
CA LEU A 142 -6.90 -2.04 -7.40
C LEU A 142 -7.93 -2.93 -6.72
N GLU A 143 -9.17 -2.86 -7.21
CA GLU A 143 -10.32 -3.55 -6.63
C GLU A 143 -11.35 -3.83 -7.74
N PRO A 144 -12.31 -4.75 -7.52
CA PRO A 144 -13.44 -4.95 -8.42
C PRO A 144 -14.27 -3.67 -8.62
N PRO A 145 -14.91 -3.49 -9.80
CA PRO A 145 -15.66 -2.28 -10.13
C PRO A 145 -16.75 -1.89 -9.11
N GLU A 146 -17.41 -2.87 -8.49
CA GLU A 146 -18.44 -2.69 -7.49
C GLU A 146 -17.89 -2.06 -6.20
N ASN A 147 -16.71 -2.47 -5.74
CA ASN A 147 -16.06 -1.91 -4.57
C ASN A 147 -15.57 -0.49 -4.85
N LEU A 148 -15.09 -0.24 -6.08
CA LEU A 148 -14.59 1.07 -6.48
C LEU A 148 -15.65 2.17 -6.35
N LYS A 149 -16.92 1.88 -6.69
CA LYS A 149 -18.03 2.83 -6.51
C LYS A 149 -18.19 3.23 -5.03
N ILE A 150 -18.18 2.25 -4.13
CA ILE A 150 -18.29 2.46 -2.68
C ILE A 150 -17.11 3.30 -2.16
N GLN A 151 -15.89 2.97 -2.59
CA GLN A 151 -14.70 3.70 -2.17
C GLN A 151 -14.70 5.14 -2.70
N LEU A 152 -15.11 5.35 -3.95
CA LEU A 152 -15.20 6.71 -4.51
C LEU A 152 -16.22 7.55 -3.75
N THR A 153 -17.42 7.03 -3.47
CA THR A 153 -18.42 7.74 -2.67
C THR A 153 -17.90 8.07 -1.27
N THR A 154 -17.21 7.12 -0.63
CA THR A 154 -16.60 7.33 0.69
C THR A 154 -15.53 8.42 0.64
N LEU A 155 -14.65 8.40 -0.36
CA LEU A 155 -13.60 9.39 -0.55
C LEU A 155 -14.19 10.79 -0.79
N LEU A 156 -15.19 10.92 -1.66
CA LEU A 156 -15.85 12.19 -1.95
C LEU A 156 -16.54 12.75 -0.70
N ARG A 157 -17.23 11.90 0.06
CA ARG A 157 -17.85 12.30 1.34
C ARG A 157 -16.81 12.81 2.33
N LEU A 158 -15.70 12.08 2.51
CA LEU A 158 -14.61 12.49 3.40
C LEU A 158 -13.98 13.82 2.95
N ARG A 159 -13.79 14.01 1.64
CA ARG A 159 -13.30 15.29 1.09
C ARG A 159 -14.26 16.44 1.38
N ALA A 160 -15.57 16.24 1.16
CA ALA A 160 -16.59 17.24 1.44
C ALA A 160 -16.64 17.63 2.93
N GLN A 161 -16.56 16.65 3.85
CA GLN A 161 -16.48 16.89 5.30
C GLN A 161 -15.26 17.74 5.71
N HIS A 162 -14.22 17.77 4.89
CA HIS A 162 -13.02 18.58 5.09
C HIS A 162 -12.97 19.82 4.20
N GLY A 163 -14.07 20.20 3.53
CA GLY A 163 -14.14 21.38 2.68
C GLY A 163 -13.32 21.27 1.39
N ILE A 164 -13.03 20.06 0.92
CA ILE A 164 -12.27 19.80 -0.31
C ILE A 164 -13.26 19.48 -1.43
N THR A 165 -13.46 20.44 -2.34
CA THR A 165 -14.49 20.37 -3.39
C THR A 165 -13.95 20.06 -4.79
N LYS A 166 -12.63 20.08 -4.97
CA LYS A 166 -11.91 19.69 -6.20
C LYS A 166 -10.75 18.79 -5.82
#